data_AF-A0A8C8DRM4-F1
#
_entry.id   AF-A0A8C8DRM4-F1
#
_cell.length_a   1.000
_cell.length_b   1.000
_cell.length_c   1.000
_cell.angle_alpha   90.00
_cell.angle_beta   90.00
_cell.angle_gamma   90.00
#
_symmetry.space_group_name_H-M   'P 1'
#
loop_
_entity.id
_entity.type
_entity.pdbx_description
1 polymer ?
#
loop_
_entity_poly.entity_id
_entity_poly.type
_entity_poly.pdbx_seq_one_letter_code
_entity_poly.pdbx_strand_id
1 'polypeptide(L)' 'MHQLFSQVLSQRDLSRAGDLFSLEDSDIEDCLSQALDQIKNISCSPVSMHIYHAYLFKLIQT' A
#
# COMPACT_ATOMS: atom_id res chain seq x y z
N MET A 1 -13.16 -3.76 7.02
CA MET A 1 -13.82 -4.26 5.79
C MET A 1 -13.84 -3.09 4.82
N HIS A 2 -13.04 -3.15 3.74
CA HIS A 2 -12.94 -2.05 2.78
C HIS A 2 -14.35 -1.69 2.26
N GLN A 3 -14.64 -0.40 2.04
CA GLN A 3 -16.00 0.06 1.70
C GLN A 3 -16.56 -0.62 0.43
N LEU A 4 -15.68 -0.91 -0.54
CA LEU A 4 -16.00 -1.73 -1.72
C LEU A 4 -16.55 -3.12 -1.34
N PHE A 5 -15.99 -3.75 -0.32
CA PHE A 5 -16.36 -5.09 0.13
C PHE A 5 -17.76 -5.15 0.76
N SER A 6 -18.21 -4.07 1.41
CA SER A 6 -19.60 -3.95 1.88
C SER A 6 -20.59 -3.77 0.72
N GLN A 7 -20.16 -3.12 -0.36
CA GLN A 7 -20.96 -2.88 -1.57
C GLN A 7 -21.18 -4.19 -2.36
N VAL A 8 -20.13 -5.01 -2.48
CA VAL A 8 -20.17 -6.40 -3.03
C VAL A 8 -21.24 -7.24 -2.34
N LEU A 9 -21.27 -7.24 -1.00
CA LEU A 9 -22.20 -8.08 -0.23
C LEU A 9 -23.66 -7.60 -0.30
N SER A 10 -23.87 -6.32 -0.65
CA SER A 10 -25.20 -5.73 -0.78
C SER A 10 -25.88 -6.04 -2.12
N GLN A 11 -25.10 -6.24 -3.19
CA GLN A 11 -25.61 -6.56 -4.52
C GLN A 11 -25.47 -8.06 -4.79
N ARG A 12 -26.61 -8.78 -4.78
CA ARG A 12 -26.68 -10.25 -4.88
C ARG A 12 -26.18 -10.85 -6.20
N ASP A 13 -25.84 -10.05 -7.20
CA ASP A 13 -25.43 -10.54 -8.52
C ASP A 13 -23.98 -10.19 -8.83
N LEU A 14 -23.08 -10.98 -8.24
CA LEU A 14 -21.63 -10.89 -8.41
C LEU A 14 -21.15 -11.26 -9.81
N SER A 15 -22.03 -11.76 -10.67
CA SER A 15 -21.71 -12.07 -12.07
C SER A 15 -21.23 -10.83 -12.84
N ARG A 16 -21.62 -9.63 -12.38
CA ARG A 16 -21.21 -8.33 -12.94
C ARG A 16 -20.19 -7.59 -12.09
N ALA A 17 -19.54 -8.26 -11.14
CA ALA A 17 -18.48 -7.65 -10.33
C ALA A 17 -17.36 -7.05 -11.20
N GLY A 18 -17.08 -7.61 -12.37
CA GLY A 18 -16.13 -7.04 -13.34
C GLY A 18 -16.50 -5.62 -13.80
N ASP A 19 -17.77 -5.34 -14.06
CA ASP A 19 -18.26 -3.99 -14.41
C ASP A 19 -18.33 -3.06 -13.17
N LEU A 20 -18.55 -3.63 -11.99
CA LEU A 20 -18.74 -2.89 -10.74
C LEU A 20 -17.42 -2.48 -10.06
N PHE A 21 -16.34 -3.20 -10.34
CA PHE A 21 -15.02 -3.00 -9.74
C PHE A 21 -13.93 -2.80 -10.79
N SER A 22 -14.29 -2.46 -12.03
CA SER A 22 -13.30 -2.07 -13.03
C SER A 22 -12.67 -0.74 -12.62
N LEU A 23 -11.35 -0.74 -12.48
CA LEU A 23 -10.54 0.47 -12.44
C LEU A 23 -9.95 0.71 -13.82
N GLU A 24 -9.79 1.99 -14.18
CA GLU A 24 -8.96 2.34 -15.33
C GLU A 24 -7.49 2.10 -15.00
N ASP A 25 -6.69 1.74 -16.00
CA ASP A 25 -5.25 1.50 -15.81
C ASP A 25 -4.55 2.71 -15.17
N SER A 26 -4.99 3.93 -15.51
CA SER A 26 -4.50 5.17 -14.90
C SER A 26 -4.75 5.25 -13.40
N ASP A 27 -5.92 4.80 -12.92
CA ASP A 27 -6.23 4.80 -11.49
C ASP A 27 -5.32 3.81 -10.73
N ILE A 28 -4.96 2.69 -11.37
CA ILE A 28 -4.02 1.71 -10.81
C ILE A 28 -2.60 2.31 -10.75
N GLU A 29 -2.14 2.92 -11.84
CA GLU A 29 -0.82 3.55 -11.93
C GLU A 29 -0.66 4.68 -10.90
N ASP A 30 -1.68 5.52 -10.73
CA ASP A 30 -1.68 6.61 -9.75
C ASP A 30 -1.62 6.07 -8.31
N CYS A 31 -2.44 5.05 -8.00
CA CYS A 31 -2.42 4.41 -6.68
C CYS A 31 -1.06 3.79 -6.36
N LEU A 32 -0.46 3.08 -7.32
CA LEU A 32 0.86 2.46 -7.16
C LEU A 32 1.95 3.51 -6.97
N SER A 33 1.92 4.56 -7.78
CA SER A 33 2.89 5.67 -7.69
C SER A 33 2.82 6.34 -6.31
N GLN A 34 1.61 6.63 -5.83
CA GLN A 34 1.40 7.21 -4.49
C GLN A 34 1.88 6.27 -3.37
N ALA A 35 1.60 4.97 -3.47
CA ALA A 35 2.05 3.99 -2.49
C ALA A 35 3.59 3.91 -2.45
N LEU A 36 4.25 3.91 -3.60
CA LEU A 36 5.71 3.89 -3.70
C LEU A 36 6.33 5.17 -3.12
N ASP A 37 5.73 6.34 -3.36
CA ASP A 37 6.20 7.60 -2.76
C ASP A 37 6.06 7.59 -1.23
N GLN A 38 4.99 7.01 -0.68
CA GLN A 38 4.85 6.84 0.76
C GLN A 38 5.92 5.89 1.33
N ILE A 39 6.17 4.76 0.67
CA ILE A 39 7.26 3.84 1.06
C ILE A 39 8.61 4.55 1.05
N LYS A 40 8.87 5.37 0.02
CA LYS A 40 10.08 6.20 -0.07
C LYS A 40 10.17 7.17 1.10
N ASN A 41 9.09 7.88 1.41
CA ASN A 41 9.07 8.83 2.54
C ASN A 41 9.29 8.13 3.88
N ILE A 42 8.72 6.94 4.09
CA ILE A 42 8.92 6.14 5.30
C ILE A 42 10.38 5.66 5.38
N SER A 43 10.90 5.09 4.30
CA SER A 43 12.26 4.54 4.25
C SER A 43 13.34 5.61 4.40
N CYS A 44 13.15 6.79 3.82
CA CYS A 44 14.05 7.94 3.94
C CYS A 44 13.80 8.78 5.21
N SER A 45 12.78 8.45 6.01
CA SER A 45 12.54 9.16 7.27
C SER A 45 13.74 9.01 8.21
N PRO A 46 14.12 10.07 8.94
CA PRO A 46 15.21 10.01 9.91
C PRO A 46 14.98 8.92 10.96
N VAL A 47 13.72 8.60 11.32
CA VAL A 47 13.38 7.50 12.23
C VAL A 47 13.85 6.15 11.68
N SER A 48 13.61 5.89 10.38
CA SER A 48 14.05 4.67 9.70
C SER A 48 15.59 4.60 9.64
N MET A 49 16.24 5.70 9.26
CA MET A 49 17.71 5.78 9.15
C MET A 49 18.41 5.61 10.51
N HIS A 50 17.86 6.17 11.59
CA HIS A 50 18.40 5.98 12.94
C HIS A 50 18.27 4.53 13.42
N ILE A 51 17.18 3.84 13.08
CA ILE A 51 16.99 2.42 13.38
C ILE A 51 18.03 1.57 12.64
N TYR A 52 18.20 1.76 11.33
CA TYR A 52 19.20 1.02 10.56
C TYR A 52 20.62 1.25 11.08
N HIS A 53 20.97 2.49 11.41
CA HIS A 53 22.27 2.82 11.99
C HIS A 53 22.49 2.15 13.37
N ALA A 54 21.46 2.14 14.23
CA ALA A 54 21.53 1.48 15.53
C ALA A 54 21.69 -0.05 15.41
N TYR A 55 21.01 -0.69 14.46
CA TYR A 55 21.17 -2.12 14.20
C TYR A 55 22.56 -2.46 13.64
N LEU A 56 23.07 -1.68 12.69
CA LEU A 56 24.42 -1.85 12.13
C LEU A 56 25.51 -1.71 13.20
N PHE A 57 25.40 -0.68 14.05
CA PHE A 57 26.37 -0.46 15.13
C PHE A 57 26.40 -1.62 16.14
N LYS A 58 25.22 -2.17 16.48
CA LYS A 58 25.10 -3.32 17.39
C LYS A 58 25.69 -4.61 16.80
N LEU A 59 25.61 -4.78 15.48
CA LEU A 59 26.17 -5.92 14.75
C LEU A 59 27.70 -5.89 14.66
N ILE A 60 28.31 -4.70 14.56
CA ILE A 60 29.77 -4.54 14.44
C ILE A 60 30.49 -4.65 15.80
N GLN A 61 29.77 -4.44 16.91
CA GLN A 61 30.33 -4.56 18.27
C GLN A 61 30.20 -5.96 18.92
N THR A 62 29.74 -6.97 18.17
CA THR A 62 29.69 -8.38 18.63
C THR A 62 30.76 -9.18 17.91
#